data_AF-A0A2T7F0D9-F1
#
_entry.id   AF-A0A2T7F0D9-F1
#
_cell.length_a   1.000
_cell.length_b   1.000
_cell.length_c   1.000
_cell.angle_alpha   90.00
_cell.angle_beta   90.00
_cell.angle_gamma   90.00
#
_symmetry.space_group_name_H-M   'P 1'
#
loop_
_entity.id
_entity.type
_entity.pdbx_description
1 polymer ?
#
loop_
_entity_poly.entity_id
_entity_poly.type
_entity_poly.pdbx_seq_one_letter_code
_entity_poly.pdbx_strand_id
1 'polypeptide(L)'
;MRSTKEMLKDLHEEELFDFYATSQLVLVTLGGTVKMFVPPAIYISLDPSPDEKYLMLTSVHRPYSSIVSYKRFPKKVELWTIEGKFVREVCDLPLAEDIPVAANSVRKGKRLIRWRPAMPSTLYSVETQDGGDANIEVSPRDIVYMEPAEPLDGEKPQVLLKLDFRYRKSYWCYGSFALVYEYWYKTRITRTWVILPDLKDHKPRLLFERSSEDAYSNPGSPVMCRTLAGTLVIARIKRN
;
A
#
# COMPACT_ATOMS: atom_id res chain seq x y z
N MET A 1 8.00 22.46 -0.98
CA MET A 1 8.26 22.08 -2.39
C MET A 1 6.99 22.29 -3.18
N ARG A 2 6.79 23.50 -3.73
CA ARG A 2 5.68 23.84 -4.64
C ARG A 2 6.30 24.10 -6.01
N SER A 3 6.01 23.19 -6.94
CA SER A 3 6.10 23.40 -8.38
C SER A 3 5.52 22.12 -8.99
N THR A 4 4.21 21.91 -8.83
CA THR A 4 3.50 21.15 -9.85
C THR A 4 3.41 22.12 -11.01
N LYS A 5 4.41 22.06 -11.89
CA LYS A 5 4.35 22.57 -13.25
C LYS A 5 3.00 22.12 -13.81
N GLU A 6 2.28 23.05 -14.43
CA GLU A 6 0.93 22.85 -14.96
C GLU A 6 0.79 21.46 -15.59
N MET A 7 -0.22 20.72 -15.13
CA MET A 7 -0.49 19.36 -15.57
C MET A 7 -1.54 19.36 -16.66
N LEU A 8 -1.87 18.17 -17.19
CA LEU A 8 -2.81 17.92 -18.30
C LEU A 8 -3.87 19.02 -18.40
N LYS A 9 -3.62 19.99 -19.28
CA LYS A 9 -4.28 21.32 -19.30
C LYS A 9 -5.62 21.29 -20.00
N ASP A 10 -5.74 20.43 -20.99
CA ASP A 10 -6.88 20.32 -21.89
C ASP A 10 -7.09 18.86 -22.32
N LEU A 11 -8.18 18.64 -23.05
CA LEU A 11 -8.55 17.32 -23.57
C LEU A 11 -7.45 16.72 -24.47
N HIS A 12 -6.70 17.55 -25.20
CA HIS A 12 -5.64 17.06 -26.08
C HIS A 12 -4.47 16.49 -25.26
N GLU A 13 -4.05 17.17 -24.19
CA GLU A 13 -3.04 16.64 -23.29
C GLU A 13 -3.51 15.37 -22.57
N GLU A 14 -4.80 15.27 -22.19
CA GLU A 14 -5.37 14.03 -21.63
C GLU A 14 -5.37 12.88 -22.64
N GLU A 15 -5.71 13.13 -23.90
CA GLU A 15 -5.66 12.13 -24.98
C GLU A 15 -4.21 11.68 -25.25
N LEU A 16 -3.25 12.60 -25.27
CA LEU A 16 -1.83 12.26 -25.37
C LEU A 16 -1.37 11.43 -24.17
N PHE A 17 -1.83 11.75 -22.96
CA PHE A 17 -1.55 10.96 -21.78
C PHE A 17 -2.09 9.54 -21.90
N ASP A 18 -3.35 9.38 -22.30
CA ASP A 18 -3.94 8.06 -22.57
C ASP A 18 -3.13 7.31 -23.63
N PHE A 19 -2.78 7.96 -24.74
CA PHE A 19 -2.03 7.34 -25.83
C PHE A 19 -0.65 6.84 -25.40
N TYR A 20 0.13 7.67 -24.70
CA TYR A 20 1.50 7.32 -24.30
C TYR A 20 1.58 6.45 -23.06
N ALA A 21 0.62 6.56 -22.13
CA ALA A 21 0.66 5.86 -20.86
C ALA A 21 -0.12 4.53 -20.88
N THR A 22 -1.01 4.32 -21.85
CA THR A 22 -1.70 3.04 -22.01
C THR A 22 -0.71 1.95 -22.40
N SER A 23 -0.76 0.85 -21.67
CA SER A 23 0.08 -0.32 -21.91
C SER A 23 -0.76 -1.58 -21.96
N GLN A 24 -0.29 -2.54 -22.76
CA GLN A 24 -0.86 -3.87 -22.86
C GLN A 24 0.04 -4.85 -22.12
N LEU A 25 -0.46 -5.47 -21.05
CA LEU A 25 0.28 -6.49 -20.32
C LEU A 25 0.19 -7.84 -21.03
N VAL A 26 1.32 -8.51 -21.15
CA VAL A 26 1.44 -9.82 -21.78
C VAL A 26 2.23 -10.76 -20.86
N LEU A 27 1.86 -12.04 -20.88
CA LEU A 27 2.61 -13.11 -20.25
C LEU A 27 3.57 -13.70 -21.29
N VAL A 28 4.86 -13.72 -20.96
CA VAL A 28 5.91 -14.29 -21.82
C VAL A 28 6.50 -15.52 -21.14
N THR A 29 6.37 -16.68 -21.79
CA THR A 29 6.97 -17.93 -21.30
C THR A 29 8.48 -17.95 -21.58
N LEU A 30 9.23 -18.79 -20.86
CA LEU A 30 10.68 -18.98 -21.12
C LEU A 30 10.98 -19.49 -22.54
N GLY A 31 10.02 -20.18 -23.17
CA GLY A 31 10.11 -20.60 -24.57
C GLY A 31 9.78 -19.51 -25.60
N GLY A 32 9.43 -18.30 -25.16
CA GLY A 32 9.14 -17.16 -26.03
C GLY A 32 7.67 -17.01 -26.45
N THR A 33 6.77 -17.92 -26.05
CA THR A 33 5.33 -17.76 -26.32
C THR A 33 4.79 -16.55 -25.56
N VAL A 34 4.10 -15.66 -26.28
CA VAL A 34 3.46 -14.45 -25.77
C VAL A 34 1.95 -14.64 -25.72
N LYS A 35 1.33 -14.36 -24.57
CA LYS A 35 -0.13 -14.40 -24.38
C LYS A 35 -0.61 -13.07 -23.81
N MET A 36 -1.70 -12.54 -24.35
CA MET A 36 -2.39 -11.38 -23.78
C MET A 36 -2.89 -11.71 -22.36
N PHE A 37 -2.62 -10.84 -21.40
CA PHE A 37 -2.90 -11.12 -19.99
C PHE A 37 -4.17 -10.42 -19.48
N VAL A 38 -4.28 -9.10 -19.68
CA VAL A 38 -5.41 -8.26 -19.25
C VAL A 38 -5.69 -7.18 -20.29
N PRO A 39 -6.85 -6.49 -20.28
CA PRO A 39 -7.13 -5.39 -21.21
C PRO A 39 -6.08 -4.25 -21.14
N PRO A 40 -5.92 -3.43 -22.18
CA PRO A 40 -5.06 -2.25 -22.12
C PRO A 40 -5.54 -1.26 -21.04
N ALA A 41 -4.61 -0.73 -20.25
CA ALA A 41 -4.86 0.35 -19.31
C ALA A 41 -3.57 1.11 -18.96
N ILE A 42 -3.69 2.20 -18.22
CA ILE A 42 -2.54 2.91 -17.66
C ILE A 42 -2.11 2.21 -16.37
N TYR A 43 -1.33 1.15 -16.51
CA TYR A 43 -0.79 0.39 -15.37
C TYR A 43 0.37 1.13 -14.69
N ILE A 44 0.28 1.30 -13.37
CA ILE A 44 1.29 1.99 -12.56
C ILE A 44 1.98 1.08 -11.53
N SER A 45 1.44 -0.12 -11.29
CA SER A 45 2.06 -1.15 -10.44
C SER A 45 1.58 -2.54 -10.86
N LEU A 46 2.48 -3.51 -10.71
CA LEU A 46 2.26 -4.91 -11.00
C LEU A 46 3.00 -5.71 -9.93
N ASP A 47 2.23 -6.29 -9.00
CA ASP A 47 2.75 -6.91 -7.79
C ASP A 47 2.28 -8.37 -7.71
N PRO A 48 3.15 -9.36 -7.98
CA PRO A 48 2.79 -10.77 -7.84
C PRO A 48 2.64 -11.17 -6.37
N SER A 49 1.72 -12.09 -6.09
CA SER A 49 1.54 -12.64 -4.75
C SER A 49 2.75 -13.49 -4.34
N PRO A 50 3.08 -13.61 -3.03
CA PRO A 50 4.24 -14.38 -2.59
C PRO A 50 4.20 -15.88 -2.92
N ASP A 51 3.01 -16.40 -3.24
CA ASP A 51 2.75 -17.78 -3.66
C ASP A 51 2.46 -17.90 -5.17
N GLU A 52 2.68 -16.83 -5.94
CA GLU A 52 2.65 -16.80 -7.41
C GLU A 52 1.29 -17.15 -8.04
N LYS A 53 0.21 -17.19 -7.26
CA LYS A 53 -1.15 -17.49 -7.73
C LYS A 53 -1.89 -16.26 -8.28
N TYR A 54 -1.58 -15.08 -7.73
CA TYR A 54 -2.29 -13.86 -8.05
C TYR A 54 -1.35 -12.75 -8.48
N LEU A 55 -1.90 -11.81 -9.24
CA LEU A 55 -1.30 -10.56 -9.63
C LEU A 55 -2.18 -9.41 -9.16
N MET A 56 -1.63 -8.53 -8.35
CA MET A 56 -2.28 -7.28 -8.01
C MET A 56 -1.85 -6.20 -9.00
N LEU A 57 -2.82 -5.69 -9.75
CA LEU A 57 -2.63 -4.63 -10.72
C LEU A 57 -3.16 -3.33 -10.14
N THR A 58 -2.36 -2.27 -10.26
CA THR A 58 -2.84 -0.91 -10.00
C THR A 58 -2.84 -0.14 -11.30
N SER A 59 -3.99 0.37 -11.70
CA SER A 59 -4.16 1.22 -12.88
C SER A 59 -4.68 2.60 -12.50
N VAL A 60 -4.44 3.56 -13.39
CA VAL A 60 -4.98 4.92 -13.35
C VAL A 60 -6.08 5.02 -14.40
N HIS A 61 -7.15 5.75 -14.07
CA HIS A 61 -8.24 6.03 -15.00
C HIS A 61 -8.75 7.47 -14.83
N ARG A 62 -9.53 7.92 -15.80
CA ARG A 62 -10.22 9.22 -15.78
C ARG A 62 -11.19 9.33 -14.59
N PRO A 63 -11.50 10.54 -14.10
CA PRO A 63 -11.02 11.85 -14.59
C PRO A 63 -9.58 12.17 -14.16
N TYR A 64 -8.84 12.90 -15.01
CA TYR A 64 -7.53 13.45 -14.67
C TYR A 64 -7.65 14.84 -14.05
N SER A 65 -6.52 15.40 -13.63
CA SER A 65 -6.46 16.73 -13.05
C SER A 65 -5.35 17.56 -13.69
N SER A 66 -5.67 18.83 -13.95
CA SER A 66 -4.73 19.87 -14.36
C SER A 66 -3.98 20.49 -13.18
N ILE A 67 -4.40 20.19 -11.94
CA ILE A 67 -3.91 20.82 -10.71
C ILE A 67 -2.91 19.91 -9.96
N VAL A 68 -3.12 18.59 -9.98
CA VAL A 68 -2.36 17.63 -9.16
C VAL A 68 -1.64 16.55 -9.96
N SER A 69 -0.50 16.10 -9.43
CA SER A 69 0.31 14.99 -9.99
C SER A 69 -0.51 13.75 -10.30
N TYR A 70 -0.11 12.98 -11.33
CA TYR A 70 -0.67 11.67 -11.67
C TYR A 70 -0.74 10.73 -10.45
N LYS A 71 0.13 10.95 -9.45
CA LYS A 71 0.11 10.23 -8.16
C LYS A 71 -1.22 10.40 -7.39
N ARG A 72 -2.00 11.43 -7.70
CA ARG A 72 -3.31 11.78 -7.11
C ARG A 72 -4.48 11.53 -8.06
N PHE A 73 -4.24 11.10 -9.30
CA PHE A 73 -5.32 10.66 -10.19
C PHE A 73 -6.05 9.45 -9.59
N PRO A 74 -7.28 9.16 -10.05
CA PRO A 74 -8.01 7.97 -9.64
C PRO A 74 -7.18 6.71 -9.82
N LYS A 75 -7.30 5.78 -8.87
CA LYS A 75 -6.57 4.52 -8.90
C LYS A 75 -7.50 3.36 -8.65
N LYS A 76 -7.48 2.40 -9.57
CA LYS A 76 -8.15 1.12 -9.41
C LYS A 76 -7.12 0.06 -9.07
N VAL A 77 -7.44 -0.76 -8.07
CA VAL A 77 -6.62 -1.90 -7.66
C VAL A 77 -7.45 -3.16 -7.86
N GLU A 78 -6.96 -4.03 -8.72
CA GLU A 78 -7.64 -5.27 -9.10
C GLU A 78 -6.75 -6.47 -8.82
N LEU A 79 -7.38 -7.58 -8.46
CA LEU A 79 -6.74 -8.88 -8.36
C LEU A 79 -7.10 -9.74 -9.56
N TRP A 80 -6.06 -10.34 -10.12
CA TRP A 80 -6.13 -11.27 -11.24
C TRP A 80 -5.40 -12.56 -10.86
N THR A 81 -5.79 -13.70 -11.41
CA THR A 81 -4.98 -14.93 -11.31
C THR A 81 -3.80 -14.85 -12.27
N ILE A 82 -2.76 -15.65 -12.05
CA ILE A 82 -1.58 -15.70 -12.93
C ILE A 82 -1.89 -16.22 -14.36
N GLU A 83 -3.08 -16.78 -14.57
CA GLU A 83 -3.59 -17.19 -15.89
C GLU A 83 -4.32 -16.06 -16.65
N GLY A 84 -4.56 -14.92 -16.00
CA GLY A 84 -5.25 -13.74 -16.56
C GLY A 84 -6.75 -13.71 -16.29
N LYS A 85 -7.24 -14.42 -15.27
CA LYS A 85 -8.66 -14.36 -14.88
C LYS A 85 -8.89 -13.27 -13.84
N PHE A 86 -9.88 -12.41 -14.06
CA PHE A 86 -10.29 -11.42 -13.07
C PHE A 86 -10.84 -12.11 -11.82
N VAL A 87 -10.40 -11.67 -10.64
CA VAL A 87 -10.84 -12.20 -9.35
C VAL A 87 -11.79 -11.21 -8.69
N ARG A 88 -11.31 -10.00 -8.38
CA ARG A 88 -12.11 -8.92 -7.79
C ARG A 88 -11.42 -7.57 -7.88
N GLU A 89 -12.21 -6.52 -7.70
CA GLU A 89 -11.72 -5.18 -7.38
C GLU A 89 -11.45 -5.08 -5.86
N VAL A 90 -10.25 -4.62 -5.48
CA VAL A 90 -9.85 -4.42 -4.07
C VAL A 90 -10.22 -3.01 -3.60
N CYS A 91 -10.04 -2.02 -4.47
CA CYS A 91 -10.53 -0.67 -4.29
C CYS A 91 -10.55 0.12 -5.62
N ASP A 92 -11.48 1.06 -5.72
CA ASP A 92 -11.46 2.17 -6.67
C ASP A 92 -11.38 3.47 -5.86
N LEU A 93 -10.28 4.20 -6.03
CA LEU A 93 -9.98 5.41 -5.26
C LEU A 93 -10.14 6.63 -6.16
N PRO A 94 -10.96 7.61 -5.76
CA PRO A 94 -11.28 8.74 -6.60
C PRO A 94 -10.09 9.69 -6.76
N LEU A 95 -10.25 10.66 -7.67
CA LEU A 95 -9.33 11.78 -7.84
C LEU A 95 -9.15 12.50 -6.50
N ALA A 96 -7.89 12.73 -6.12
CA ALA A 96 -7.54 13.26 -4.80
C ALA A 96 -7.01 14.71 -4.87
N GLU A 97 -7.84 15.63 -5.36
CA GLU A 97 -7.53 17.07 -5.37
C GLU A 97 -7.70 17.71 -4.00
N ASP A 98 -8.65 17.22 -3.21
CA ASP A 98 -9.15 17.77 -1.95
C ASP A 98 -8.31 17.41 -0.72
N ILE A 99 -7.10 16.85 -0.88
CA ILE A 99 -6.24 16.51 0.26
C ILE A 99 -5.80 17.81 0.96
N PRO A 100 -6.13 18.02 2.25
CA PRO A 100 -5.77 19.24 2.95
C PRO A 100 -4.26 19.46 3.00
N VAL A 101 -3.84 20.73 3.07
CA VAL A 101 -2.42 21.11 3.09
C VAL A 101 -1.74 20.78 4.43
N ALA A 102 -2.52 20.52 5.48
CA ALA A 102 -2.00 20.17 6.80
C ALA A 102 -1.04 18.97 6.73
N ALA A 103 0.08 19.06 7.45
CA ALA A 103 1.03 17.96 7.51
C ALA A 103 0.35 16.71 8.07
N ASN A 104 0.71 15.53 7.54
CA ASN A 104 0.03 14.24 7.78
C ASN A 104 -1.37 14.08 7.16
N SER A 105 -1.90 15.05 6.41
CA SER A 105 -3.08 14.80 5.59
C SER A 105 -2.76 13.84 4.44
N VAL A 106 -3.70 12.95 4.15
CA VAL A 106 -3.57 11.85 3.20
C VAL A 106 -4.84 11.71 2.37
N ARG A 107 -4.79 10.95 1.28
CA ARG A 107 -6.01 10.59 0.55
C ARG A 107 -6.91 9.67 1.38
N LYS A 108 -8.22 9.78 1.14
CA LYS A 108 -9.28 8.93 1.69
C LYS A 108 -9.19 7.48 1.18
N GLY A 109 -9.84 6.56 1.89
CA GLY A 109 -9.95 5.14 1.54
C GLY A 109 -8.68 4.32 1.78
N LYS A 110 -8.61 3.12 1.18
CA LYS A 110 -7.49 2.16 1.26
C LYS A 110 -6.23 2.72 0.57
N ARG A 111 -5.59 3.70 1.21
CA ARG A 111 -4.51 4.51 0.62
C ARG A 111 -3.25 3.70 0.32
N LEU A 112 -3.05 2.58 1.00
CA LEU A 112 -1.98 1.61 0.79
C LEU A 112 -2.58 0.21 0.78
N ILE A 113 -2.22 -0.58 -0.22
CA ILE A 113 -2.54 -2.00 -0.32
C ILE A 113 -1.26 -2.71 -0.79
N ARG A 114 -0.86 -3.77 -0.10
CA ARG A 114 0.31 -4.59 -0.44
C ARG A 114 0.07 -6.04 -0.06
N TRP A 115 0.78 -6.95 -0.73
CA TRP A 115 0.92 -8.31 -0.26
C TRP A 115 1.67 -8.34 1.08
N ARG A 116 1.18 -9.15 2.02
CA ARG A 116 1.92 -9.49 3.22
C ARG A 116 3.11 -10.38 2.84
N PRO A 117 4.36 -9.95 3.12
CA PRO A 117 5.53 -10.78 2.86
C PRO A 117 5.48 -12.13 3.57
N ALA A 118 5.99 -13.16 2.92
CA ALA A 118 6.10 -14.53 3.46
C ALA A 118 4.77 -15.19 3.89
N MET A 119 3.62 -14.70 3.41
CA MET A 119 2.34 -15.39 3.51
C MET A 119 1.74 -15.58 2.12
N PRO A 120 1.12 -16.75 1.86
CA PRO A 120 0.42 -16.98 0.60
C PRO A 120 -0.79 -16.05 0.49
N SER A 121 -0.95 -15.40 -0.66
CA SER A 121 -2.19 -14.72 -1.08
C SER A 121 -2.90 -13.86 -0.01
N THR A 122 -2.15 -13.17 0.85
CA THR A 122 -2.73 -12.35 1.93
C THR A 122 -2.38 -10.88 1.69
N LEU A 123 -3.38 -10.03 1.64
CA LEU A 123 -3.23 -8.58 1.52
C LEU A 123 -3.23 -7.94 2.90
N TYR A 124 -2.50 -6.84 3.02
CA TYR A 124 -2.75 -5.86 4.06
C TYR A 124 -3.00 -4.50 3.44
N SER A 125 -3.92 -3.76 4.05
CA SER A 125 -4.28 -2.42 3.62
C SER A 125 -4.28 -1.45 4.79
N VAL A 126 -4.17 -0.16 4.48
CA VAL A 126 -4.21 0.91 5.47
C VAL A 126 -5.24 1.92 5.04
N GLU A 127 -6.16 2.24 5.94
CA GLU A 127 -7.23 3.18 5.71
C GLU A 127 -7.34 4.19 6.87
N THR A 128 -7.58 5.43 6.48
CA THR A 128 -7.73 6.55 7.41
C THR A 128 -9.15 6.62 7.97
N GLN A 129 -9.28 7.04 9.23
CA GLN A 129 -10.57 7.21 9.93
C GLN A 129 -11.00 8.68 10.09
N ASP A 130 -10.10 9.63 9.78
CA ASP A 130 -10.39 11.08 9.83
C ASP A 130 -10.75 11.67 8.45
N GLY A 131 -11.16 10.81 7.51
CA GLY A 131 -11.38 11.23 6.12
C GLY A 131 -10.12 11.80 5.44
N GLY A 132 -8.93 11.51 5.98
CA GLY A 132 -7.65 11.97 5.41
C GLY A 132 -7.23 13.37 5.87
N ASP A 133 -8.04 14.06 6.67
CA ASP A 133 -7.72 15.40 7.18
C ASP A 133 -7.04 15.32 8.56
N ALA A 134 -5.77 15.72 8.61
CA ALA A 134 -4.99 15.75 9.85
C ALA A 134 -5.50 16.76 10.90
N ASN A 135 -6.39 17.69 10.54
CA ASN A 135 -6.99 18.64 11.49
C ASN A 135 -8.14 18.04 12.28
N ILE A 136 -8.74 16.94 11.81
CA ILE A 136 -9.83 16.28 12.50
C ILE A 136 -9.24 15.37 13.59
N GLU A 137 -9.69 15.53 14.82
CA GLU A 137 -9.26 14.68 15.94
C GLU A 137 -10.13 13.43 16.02
N VAL A 138 -9.52 12.26 15.83
CA VAL A 138 -10.15 10.93 15.94
C VAL A 138 -9.17 9.95 16.57
N SER A 139 -9.69 8.90 17.21
CA SER A 139 -8.93 7.72 17.62
C SER A 139 -9.78 6.47 17.36
N PRO A 140 -9.26 5.47 16.63
CA PRO A 140 -7.96 5.47 15.94
C PRO A 140 -7.97 6.37 14.70
N ARG A 141 -6.79 6.82 14.28
CA ARG A 141 -6.60 7.66 13.08
C ARG A 141 -6.35 6.85 11.81
N ASP A 142 -5.52 5.83 11.91
CA ASP A 142 -5.32 4.86 10.84
C ASP A 142 -5.63 3.46 11.36
N ILE A 143 -6.22 2.63 10.50
CA ILE A 143 -6.42 1.21 10.76
C ILE A 143 -5.68 0.41 9.69
N VAL A 144 -4.89 -0.57 10.14
CA VAL A 144 -4.26 -1.57 9.30
C VAL A 144 -5.17 -2.79 9.27
N TYR A 145 -5.60 -3.19 8.08
CA TYR A 145 -6.43 -4.36 7.84
C TYR A 145 -5.62 -5.47 7.19
N MET A 146 -6.07 -6.70 7.36
CA MET A 146 -5.56 -7.88 6.68
C MET A 146 -6.73 -8.69 6.12
N GLU A 147 -6.61 -9.14 4.88
CA GLU A 147 -7.63 -9.94 4.20
C GLU A 147 -6.96 -10.92 3.22
N PRO A 148 -7.51 -12.14 3.03
CA PRO A 148 -7.06 -13.02 1.95
C PRO A 148 -7.38 -12.40 0.57
N ALA A 149 -6.69 -12.86 -0.47
CA ALA A 149 -6.94 -12.44 -1.85
C ALA A 149 -8.40 -12.73 -2.25
N GLU A 150 -8.92 -13.88 -1.84
CA GLU A 150 -10.31 -14.32 -2.01
C GLU A 150 -10.94 -14.55 -0.63
N PRO A 151 -11.55 -13.52 -0.01
CA PRO A 151 -12.30 -13.70 1.23
C PRO A 151 -13.58 -14.51 0.99
N LEU A 152 -14.04 -15.21 2.03
CA LEU A 152 -15.35 -15.86 1.96
C LEU A 152 -16.45 -14.80 1.81
N ASP A 153 -17.56 -15.16 1.16
CA ASP A 153 -18.63 -14.20 0.92
C ASP A 153 -19.15 -13.60 2.24
N GLY A 154 -19.25 -12.27 2.29
CA GLY A 154 -19.60 -11.51 3.49
C GLY A 154 -18.50 -11.38 4.56
N GLU A 155 -17.31 -11.98 4.37
CA GLU A 155 -16.20 -11.87 5.33
C GLU A 155 -15.58 -10.46 5.28
N LYS A 156 -15.51 -9.80 6.45
CA LYS A 156 -14.93 -8.47 6.57
C LYS A 156 -13.41 -8.57 6.79
N PRO A 157 -12.62 -7.61 6.27
CA PRO A 157 -11.19 -7.55 6.56
C PRO A 157 -10.91 -7.54 8.07
N GLN A 158 -9.96 -8.35 8.51
CA GLN A 158 -9.52 -8.41 9.89
C GLN A 158 -8.78 -7.13 10.26
N VAL A 159 -9.14 -6.52 11.39
CA VAL A 159 -8.35 -5.41 11.95
C VAL A 159 -7.06 -5.97 12.56
N LEU A 160 -5.93 -5.60 11.98
CA LEU A 160 -4.61 -6.03 12.45
C LEU A 160 -4.03 -5.07 13.50
N LEU A 161 -4.17 -3.76 13.28
CA LEU A 161 -3.66 -2.73 14.18
C LEU A 161 -4.44 -1.43 14.05
N LYS A 162 -4.79 -0.83 15.19
CA LYS A 162 -5.35 0.52 15.28
C LYS A 162 -4.24 1.47 15.73
N LEU A 163 -4.10 2.59 15.03
CA LEU A 163 -3.02 3.56 15.20
C LEU A 163 -3.61 4.95 15.49
N ASP A 164 -3.05 5.66 16.47
CA ASP A 164 -3.50 7.01 16.81
C ASP A 164 -2.81 8.09 15.95
N PHE A 165 -1.67 7.74 15.31
CA PHE A 165 -0.96 8.57 14.36
C PHE A 165 -1.01 7.97 12.95
N ARG A 166 -0.38 8.65 11.97
CA ARG A 166 -0.34 8.13 10.59
C ARG A 166 0.62 6.97 10.47
N TYR A 167 0.12 5.86 9.94
CA TYR A 167 0.94 4.76 9.46
C TYR A 167 1.96 5.25 8.44
N ARG A 168 3.22 4.85 8.64
CA ARG A 168 4.36 5.16 7.76
C ARG A 168 4.85 3.95 6.99
N LYS A 169 5.16 2.86 7.69
CA LYS A 169 5.76 1.65 7.10
C LYS A 169 5.60 0.47 8.04
N SER A 170 5.78 -0.72 7.48
CA SER A 170 5.91 -1.95 8.25
C SER A 170 7.10 -2.76 7.76
N TYR A 171 7.78 -3.44 8.69
CA TYR A 171 8.78 -4.46 8.39
C TYR A 171 8.24 -5.79 8.89
N TRP A 172 8.17 -6.77 8.00
CA TRP A 172 7.62 -8.08 8.31
C TRP A 172 8.74 -9.07 8.60
N CYS A 173 8.62 -9.82 9.68
CA CYS A 173 9.43 -11.02 9.90
C CYS A 173 8.66 -12.24 9.38
N TYR A 174 9.39 -13.29 9.02
CA TYR A 174 8.80 -14.55 8.56
C TYR A 174 7.83 -15.11 9.62
N GLY A 175 6.53 -15.16 9.30
CA GLY A 175 5.45 -15.82 10.08
C GLY A 175 5.47 -15.65 11.60
N SER A 176 5.98 -14.53 12.13
CA SER A 176 6.19 -14.38 13.58
C SER A 176 5.71 -13.03 14.07
N PHE A 177 6.40 -11.96 13.67
CA PHE A 177 6.04 -10.61 14.07
C PHE A 177 6.21 -9.61 12.93
N ALA A 178 5.63 -8.44 13.08
CA ALA A 178 5.94 -7.28 12.26
C ALA A 178 6.19 -6.06 13.12
N LEU A 179 7.06 -5.17 12.64
CA LEU A 179 7.28 -3.85 13.20
C LEU A 179 6.44 -2.85 12.40
N VAL A 180 5.53 -2.13 13.05
CA VAL A 180 4.72 -1.09 12.41
C VAL A 180 5.10 0.27 12.95
N TYR A 181 5.38 1.20 12.05
CA TYR A 181 5.79 2.56 12.38
C TYR A 181 4.65 3.52 12.11
N GLU A 182 4.32 4.34 13.09
CA GLU A 182 3.44 5.50 12.93
C GLU A 182 4.20 6.78 13.28
N TYR A 183 3.73 7.90 12.74
CA TYR A 183 4.37 9.20 12.92
C TYR A 183 3.36 10.34 12.89
N TRP A 184 3.57 11.31 13.76
CA TRP A 184 2.83 12.57 13.78
C TRP A 184 3.75 13.78 13.65
N TYR A 185 3.50 14.62 12.66
CA TYR A 185 4.34 15.77 12.31
C TYR A 185 4.29 16.85 13.38
N LYS A 186 3.11 17.15 13.92
CA LYS A 186 2.91 18.25 14.89
C LYS A 186 3.70 18.04 16.17
N THR A 187 3.75 16.82 16.68
CA THR A 187 4.48 16.48 17.92
C THR A 187 5.87 15.91 17.65
N ARG A 188 6.21 15.66 16.38
CA ARG A 188 7.41 14.94 15.96
C ARG A 188 7.55 13.53 16.54
N ILE A 189 6.49 12.96 17.11
CA ILE A 189 6.57 11.64 17.73
C ILE A 189 6.50 10.54 16.67
N THR A 190 7.42 9.60 16.78
CA THR A 190 7.40 8.31 16.07
C THR A 190 7.15 7.21 17.10
N ARG A 191 6.20 6.33 16.81
CA ARG A 191 5.96 5.10 17.58
C ARG A 191 6.26 3.89 16.72
N THR A 192 6.90 2.89 17.32
CA THR A 192 7.15 1.59 16.71
C THR A 192 6.44 0.52 17.51
N TRP A 193 5.56 -0.21 16.85
CA TRP A 193 4.76 -1.28 17.41
C TRP A 193 5.29 -2.63 16.97
N VAL A 194 5.27 -3.61 17.87
CA VAL A 194 5.45 -5.02 17.55
C VAL A 194 4.08 -5.67 17.55
N ILE A 195 3.74 -6.33 16.44
CA ILE A 195 2.49 -7.10 16.29
C ILE A 195 2.80 -8.55 15.95
N LEU A 196 1.93 -9.47 16.38
CA LEU A 196 1.97 -10.89 16.04
C LEU A 196 0.78 -11.18 15.11
N PRO A 197 0.94 -11.02 13.78
CA PRO A 197 -0.19 -11.03 12.84
C PRO A 197 -0.87 -12.39 12.71
N ASP A 198 -0.18 -13.47 13.07
CA ASP A 198 -0.67 -14.85 12.94
C ASP A 198 -1.40 -15.35 14.21
N LEU A 199 -1.35 -14.58 15.31
CA LEU A 199 -2.03 -14.92 16.55
C LEU A 199 -3.32 -14.09 16.68
N LYS A 200 -4.45 -14.79 16.83
CA LYS A 200 -5.73 -14.15 17.16
C LYS A 200 -5.64 -13.52 18.55
N ASP A 201 -6.27 -12.35 18.69
CA ASP A 201 -6.44 -11.62 19.96
C ASP A 201 -5.15 -11.19 20.69
N HIS A 202 -4.01 -11.17 19.99
CA HIS A 202 -2.76 -10.68 20.57
C HIS A 202 -2.75 -9.14 20.65
N LYS A 203 -2.49 -8.60 21.86
CA LYS A 203 -2.37 -7.15 22.07
C LYS A 203 -1.06 -6.62 21.46
N PRO A 204 -1.10 -5.65 20.53
CA PRO A 204 0.09 -4.96 20.03
C PRO A 204 0.94 -4.41 21.17
N ARG A 205 2.26 -4.54 21.08
CA ARG A 205 3.20 -4.02 22.07
C ARG A 205 3.93 -2.80 21.52
N LEU A 206 3.85 -1.67 22.22
CA LEU A 206 4.68 -0.52 21.92
C LEU A 206 6.14 -0.86 22.25
N LEU A 207 7.02 -0.79 21.25
CA LEU A 207 8.44 -1.07 21.39
C LEU A 207 9.24 0.21 21.65
N PHE A 208 8.95 1.26 20.88
CA PHE A 208 9.61 2.56 21.02
C PHE A 208 8.59 3.68 20.85
N GLU A 209 8.72 4.72 21.66
CA GLU A 209 8.14 6.04 21.44
C GLU A 209 9.27 7.05 21.55
N ARG A 210 9.47 7.87 20.52
CA ARG A 210 10.57 8.84 20.48
C ARG A 210 10.22 10.06 19.64
N SER A 211 10.95 11.15 19.87
CA SER A 211 10.99 12.26 18.90
C SER A 211 11.73 11.84 17.65
N SER A 212 11.22 12.23 16.47
CA SER A 212 11.89 12.04 15.18
C SER A 212 13.13 12.91 15.04
N GLU A 213 13.24 13.97 15.83
CA GLU A 213 14.35 14.93 15.82
C GLU A 213 15.52 14.47 16.71
N ASP A 214 15.27 13.53 17.63
CA ASP A 214 16.32 12.88 18.39
C ASP A 214 16.97 11.77 17.57
N ALA A 215 18.12 12.08 16.97
CA ALA A 215 18.90 11.15 16.17
C ALA A 215 19.61 10.08 17.03
N TYR A 216 19.91 10.37 18.30
CA TYR A 216 20.69 9.46 19.16
C TYR A 216 19.84 8.29 19.69
N SER A 217 18.54 8.51 19.91
CA SER A 217 17.61 7.44 20.29
C SER A 217 17.07 6.64 19.10
N ASN A 218 17.52 6.90 17.87
CA ASN A 218 17.02 6.21 16.69
C ASN A 218 17.63 4.80 16.58
N PRO A 219 16.86 3.71 16.72
CA PRO A 219 17.39 2.34 16.65
C PRO A 219 17.79 1.91 15.22
N GLY A 220 17.70 2.81 14.25
CA GLY A 220 17.97 2.53 12.86
C GLY A 220 16.84 1.75 12.17
N SER A 221 17.20 0.88 11.25
CA SER A 221 16.28 -0.01 10.55
C SER A 221 16.74 -1.46 10.71
N PRO A 222 15.81 -2.43 10.80
CA PRO A 222 16.18 -3.83 10.82
C PRO A 222 16.92 -4.21 9.53
N VAL A 223 17.89 -5.11 9.66
CA VAL A 223 18.52 -5.75 8.49
C VAL A 223 17.47 -6.60 7.79
N MET A 224 17.37 -6.47 6.47
CA MET A 224 16.39 -7.17 5.64
C MET A 224 17.09 -8.24 4.79
N CYS A 225 16.40 -9.34 4.51
CA CYS A 225 16.80 -10.34 3.53
C CYS A 225 15.64 -10.68 2.59
N ARG A 226 15.94 -11.30 1.45
CA ARG A 226 14.92 -11.80 0.51
C ARG A 226 14.51 -13.22 0.89
N THR A 227 13.22 -13.51 0.76
CA THR A 227 12.68 -14.87 0.77
C THR A 227 12.92 -15.55 -0.57
N LEU A 228 12.62 -16.86 -0.66
CA LEU A 228 12.65 -17.60 -1.92
C LEU A 228 11.70 -16.98 -2.98
N ALA A 229 10.57 -16.44 -2.54
CA ALA A 229 9.62 -15.71 -3.37
C ALA A 229 10.05 -14.26 -3.69
N GLY A 230 11.29 -13.86 -3.37
CA GLY A 230 11.84 -12.54 -3.66
C GLY A 230 11.33 -11.40 -2.77
N THR A 231 10.38 -11.65 -1.86
CA THR A 231 9.84 -10.65 -0.92
C THR A 231 10.84 -10.32 0.20
N LEU A 232 10.83 -9.07 0.68
CA LEU A 232 11.73 -8.63 1.75
C LEU A 232 11.15 -8.91 3.14
N VAL A 233 11.92 -9.57 3.99
CA VAL A 233 11.61 -9.84 5.39
C VAL A 233 12.78 -9.47 6.31
N ILE A 234 12.51 -9.26 7.59
CA ILE A 234 13.55 -9.02 8.60
C ILE A 234 14.47 -10.24 8.65
N ALA A 235 15.78 -10.00 8.55
CA ALA A 235 16.80 -11.05 8.60
C ALA A 235 16.81 -11.70 9.99
N ARG A 236 16.72 -13.03 10.02
CA ARG A 236 16.89 -13.82 11.24
C ARG A 236 18.37 -14.09 11.45
N ILE A 237 18.94 -13.56 12.53
CA ILE A 237 20.31 -13.89 12.95
C ILE A 237 20.23 -15.17 13.78
N LYS A 238 20.80 -16.27 13.29
CA LYS A 238 21.02 -17.46 14.12
C LYS A 238 22.07 -17.10 15.18
N ARG A 239 21.70 -17.18 16.45
CA ARG A 239 22.68 -17.24 17.54
C ARG A 239 23.06 -18.71 17.69
N ASN A 240 24.35 -19.01 17.52
CA ASN A 240 24.92 -20.32 17.85
C ASN A 240 24.83 -20.58 19.35
#